data_AF-A0A7S1U4L7-F1
#
_entry.id   AF-A0A7S1U4L7-F1
#
_cell.length_a   1.000
_cell.length_b   1.000
_cell.length_c   1.000
_cell.angle_alpha   90.00
_cell.angle_beta   90.00
_cell.angle_gamma   90.00
#
_symmetry.space_group_name_H-M   'P 1'
#
loop_
_entity.id
_entity.type
_entity.pdbx_description
1 polymer ?
#
loop_
_entity_poly.entity_id
_entity_poly.type
_entity_poly.pdbx_seq_one_letter_code
_entity_poly.pdbx_strand_id
1 'polypeptide(L)'
;NPNPNPNPNTNPNPNLNPNLNPNPTLPSVVELAQFLMICRVNAHAILDPFTQESMGVGLFPTGAVFNHSCVPALDYLVDPSGRMQFVTVRPVRRGEELTTTYTDLVMQSTPQRIAALRQEYFFTCVCPRCSLAETSNPKSSAKPDASPNPNPGPNPSPKP
;
A
#
# COMPACT_ATOMS: atom_id res chain seq x y z
N ASN A 1 16.82 -32.33 -45.81
CA ASN A 1 17.49 -31.95 -44.56
C ASN A 1 16.71 -32.58 -43.41
N PRO A 2 17.18 -33.67 -42.78
CA PRO A 2 16.39 -34.38 -41.78
C PRO A 2 16.41 -33.62 -40.45
N ASN A 3 15.25 -33.56 -39.83
CA ASN A 3 14.97 -32.93 -38.53
C ASN A 3 15.78 -33.63 -37.41
N PRO A 4 16.56 -32.95 -36.57
CA PRO A 4 17.29 -33.61 -35.50
C PRO A 4 16.33 -33.98 -34.35
N ASN A 5 16.40 -35.25 -33.97
CA ASN A 5 15.68 -35.87 -32.87
C ASN A 5 15.97 -35.13 -31.54
N PRO A 6 14.96 -34.83 -30.69
CA PRO A 6 15.22 -34.19 -29.40
C PRO A 6 15.99 -35.14 -28.48
N ASN A 7 17.08 -34.62 -27.90
CA ASN A 7 17.99 -35.33 -26.99
C ASN A 7 17.23 -35.84 -25.73
N PRO A 8 17.28 -37.15 -25.37
CA PRO A 8 16.53 -37.69 -24.24
C PRO A 8 17.08 -37.30 -22.84
N ASN A 9 18.19 -36.56 -22.76
CA ASN A 9 18.93 -36.35 -21.51
C ASN A 9 18.90 -34.91 -20.98
N THR A 10 17.72 -34.28 -20.94
CA THR A 10 17.53 -33.11 -20.05
C THR A 10 17.18 -33.61 -18.64
N ASN A 11 18.21 -33.76 -17.80
CA ASN A 11 18.07 -34.02 -16.38
C ASN A 11 17.23 -32.87 -15.75
N PRO A 12 16.04 -33.11 -15.16
CA PRO A 12 15.23 -32.04 -14.59
C PRO A 12 16.00 -31.37 -13.46
N ASN A 13 16.13 -30.04 -13.52
CA ASN A 13 16.78 -29.25 -12.46
C ASN A 13 16.06 -29.53 -11.13
N PRO A 14 16.73 -30.12 -10.13
CA PRO A 14 16.11 -30.58 -8.88
C PRO A 14 15.57 -29.44 -8.00
N ASN A 15 15.82 -28.18 -8.38
CA ASN A 15 15.33 -26.99 -7.67
C ASN A 15 14.04 -26.39 -8.27
N LEU A 16 13.48 -26.96 -9.34
CA LEU A 16 12.17 -26.53 -9.84
C LEU A 16 11.08 -27.13 -8.96
N ASN A 17 10.27 -26.27 -8.33
CA ASN A 17 9.07 -26.71 -7.63
C ASN A 17 8.20 -27.52 -8.60
N PRO A 18 7.93 -28.82 -8.36
CA PRO A 18 7.23 -29.69 -9.30
C PRO A 18 5.77 -29.29 -9.54
N ASN A 19 5.24 -28.36 -8.75
CA ASN A 19 3.91 -27.78 -8.93
C ASN A 19 3.87 -26.55 -9.86
N LEU A 20 5.02 -26.11 -10.37
CA LEU A 20 5.05 -25.02 -11.34
C LEU A 20 4.58 -25.54 -12.69
N ASN A 21 3.59 -24.86 -13.27
CA ASN A 21 3.12 -25.14 -14.62
C ASN A 21 4.30 -25.00 -15.61
N PRO A 22 4.66 -26.07 -16.35
CA PRO A 22 5.79 -26.05 -17.29
C PRO A 22 5.55 -25.14 -18.49
N ASN A 23 4.32 -24.68 -18.71
CA ASN A 23 3.96 -23.72 -19.75
C ASN A 23 3.08 -22.61 -19.15
N PRO A 24 3.65 -21.67 -18.39
CA PRO A 24 2.89 -20.65 -17.70
C PRO A 24 2.22 -19.73 -18.74
N THR A 25 0.89 -19.67 -18.72
CA THR A 25 0.17 -18.60 -19.40
C THR A 25 0.52 -17.27 -18.74
N LEU A 26 0.94 -16.29 -19.55
CA LEU A 26 1.15 -14.92 -19.10
C LEU A 26 -0.18 -14.34 -18.58
N PRO A 27 -0.16 -13.57 -17.47
CA PRO A 27 -1.36 -12.90 -16.99
C PRO A 27 -1.81 -11.85 -18.01
N SER A 28 -3.12 -11.63 -18.08
CA SER A 28 -3.71 -10.51 -18.80
C SER A 28 -3.25 -9.18 -18.20
N VAL A 29 -3.36 -8.10 -18.98
CA VAL A 29 -3.07 -6.74 -18.50
C VAL A 29 -3.93 -6.37 -17.29
N VAL A 30 -5.18 -6.86 -17.23
CA VAL A 30 -6.10 -6.62 -16.11
C VAL A 30 -5.61 -7.32 -14.84
N GLU A 31 -5.22 -8.59 -14.93
CA GLU A 31 -4.68 -9.35 -13.79
C GLU A 31 -3.39 -8.73 -13.27
N LEU A 32 -2.50 -8.29 -14.17
CA LEU A 32 -1.28 -7.60 -13.79
C LEU A 32 -1.58 -6.27 -13.09
N ALA A 33 -2.51 -5.46 -13.62
CA ALA A 33 -2.90 -4.20 -13.01
C ALA A 33 -3.52 -4.41 -11.62
N GLN A 34 -4.37 -5.41 -11.45
CA GLN A 34 -4.96 -5.76 -10.16
C GLN A 34 -3.88 -6.17 -9.16
N PHE A 35 -2.96 -7.04 -9.54
CA PHE A 35 -1.86 -7.45 -8.68
C PHE A 35 -0.98 -6.26 -8.28
N LEU A 36 -0.62 -5.39 -9.22
CA LEU A 36 0.15 -4.18 -8.92
C LEU A 36 -0.60 -3.24 -7.97
N MET A 37 -1.92 -3.11 -8.12
CA MET A 37 -2.73 -2.32 -7.19
C MET A 37 -2.80 -2.95 -5.80
N ILE A 38 -2.95 -4.27 -5.70
CA ILE A 38 -2.85 -4.99 -4.42
C ILE A 38 -1.51 -4.69 -3.77
N CYS A 39 -0.41 -4.83 -4.51
CA CYS A 39 0.93 -4.55 -4.00
C CYS A 39 1.04 -3.09 -3.52
N ARG A 40 0.56 -2.14 -4.32
CA ARG A 40 0.67 -0.71 -4.02
C ARG A 40 0.00 -0.33 -2.71
N VAL A 41 -1.21 -0.83 -2.44
CA VAL A 41 -2.01 -0.36 -1.29
C VAL A 41 -1.91 -1.26 -0.05
N ASN A 42 -1.22 -2.41 -0.16
CA ASN A 42 -1.04 -3.37 0.96
C ASN A 42 0.43 -3.60 1.35
N ALA A 43 1.39 -3.11 0.57
CA ALA A 43 2.80 -3.22 0.94
C ALA A 43 3.13 -2.34 2.14
N HIS A 44 3.93 -2.87 3.06
CA HIS A 44 4.40 -2.17 4.25
C HIS A 44 5.87 -1.81 4.08
N ALA A 45 6.24 -0.62 4.53
CA ALA A 45 7.64 -0.23 4.61
C ALA A 45 8.36 -1.10 5.65
N ILE A 46 9.53 -1.59 5.29
CA ILE A 46 10.45 -2.24 6.22
C ILE A 46 11.46 -1.16 6.59
N LEU A 47 11.45 -0.76 7.85
CA LEU A 47 12.30 0.32 8.35
C LEU A 47 13.45 -0.23 9.18
N ASP A 48 14.60 0.43 9.12
CA ASP A 48 15.66 0.18 10.09
C ASP A 48 15.16 0.56 11.51
N PRO A 49 15.31 -0.33 12.50
CA PRO A 49 14.73 -0.11 13.82
C PRO A 49 15.36 1.06 14.59
N PHE A 50 16.55 1.53 14.19
CA PHE A 50 17.26 2.62 14.87
C PHE A 50 17.21 3.93 14.08
N THR A 51 17.43 3.89 12.77
CA THR A 51 17.46 5.10 11.92
C THR A 51 16.09 5.49 11.37
N GLN A 52 15.13 4.55 11.37
CA GLN A 52 13.82 4.68 10.71
C GLN A 52 13.92 4.92 9.20
N GLU A 53 15.07 4.62 8.59
CA GLU A 53 15.24 4.68 7.15
C GLU A 53 14.59 3.47 6.47
N SER A 54 14.04 3.68 5.27
CA SER A 54 13.42 2.60 4.49
C SER A 54 14.48 1.62 3.97
N MET A 55 14.35 0.36 4.36
CA MET A 55 15.14 -0.76 3.85
C MET A 55 14.46 -1.46 2.67
N GLY A 56 13.18 -1.19 2.44
CA GLY A 56 12.40 -1.80 1.37
C GLY A 56 10.91 -1.88 1.70
N VAL A 57 10.19 -2.73 0.97
CA VAL A 57 8.78 -3.00 1.21
C VAL A 57 8.50 -4.50 1.23
N GLY A 58 7.52 -4.91 2.02
CA GLY A 58 7.09 -6.30 2.11
C GLY A 58 5.57 -6.44 2.04
N LEU A 59 5.11 -7.57 1.50
CA LEU A 59 3.70 -7.96 1.53
C LEU A 59 3.45 -8.85 2.73
N PHE A 60 2.62 -8.36 3.64
CA PHE A 60 2.21 -9.08 4.84
C PHE A 60 0.68 -9.16 4.85
N PRO A 61 0.07 -10.16 4.18
CA PRO A 61 -1.39 -10.20 4.02
C PRO A 61 -2.16 -10.11 5.34
N THR A 62 -1.67 -10.76 6.39
CA THR A 62 -2.27 -10.67 7.73
C THR A 62 -2.02 -9.33 8.42
N GLY A 63 -0.93 -8.64 8.09
CA GLY A 63 -0.65 -7.30 8.61
C GLY A 63 -1.44 -6.19 7.90
N ALA A 64 -1.76 -6.38 6.62
CA ALA A 64 -2.48 -5.42 5.79
C ALA A 64 -3.97 -5.27 6.12
N VAL A 65 -4.49 -6.01 7.09
CA VAL A 65 -5.91 -5.94 7.51
C VAL A 65 -6.20 -4.74 8.41
N PHE A 66 -5.18 -4.14 9.05
CA PHE A 66 -5.38 -3.07 10.02
C PHE A 66 -5.57 -1.72 9.33
N ASN A 67 -6.72 -1.09 9.56
CA ASN A 67 -7.03 0.22 9.00
C ASN A 67 -6.14 1.35 9.56
N HIS A 68 -6.18 2.49 8.88
CA HIS A 68 -5.48 3.70 9.28
C HIS A 68 -6.19 4.48 10.39
N SER A 69 -5.41 5.01 11.33
CA SER A 69 -5.79 6.14 12.19
C SER A 69 -4.58 7.03 12.44
N CYS A 70 -4.77 8.37 12.49
CA CYS A 70 -3.69 9.28 12.94
C CYS A 70 -3.51 9.28 14.47
N VAL A 71 -4.32 8.47 15.18
CA VAL A 71 -4.21 8.12 16.61
C VAL A 71 -4.27 6.59 16.74
N PRO A 72 -3.26 5.87 16.23
CA PRO A 72 -3.32 4.42 16.10
C PRO A 72 -3.34 3.72 17.45
N ALA A 73 -3.81 2.47 17.45
CA ALA A 73 -3.67 1.56 18.59
C ALA A 73 -2.39 0.74 18.49
N LEU A 74 -1.96 0.47 17.26
CA LEU A 74 -0.84 -0.39 16.93
C LEU A 74 0.31 0.39 16.32
N ASP A 75 1.51 -0.09 16.59
CA ASP A 75 2.70 0.15 15.78
C ASP A 75 3.25 -1.21 15.33
N TYR A 76 4.08 -1.23 14.30
CA TYR A 76 4.66 -2.47 13.79
C TYR A 76 6.17 -2.36 13.57
N LEU A 77 6.82 -3.51 13.64
CA LEU A 77 8.21 -3.69 13.27
C LEU A 77 8.37 -4.99 12.51
N VAL A 78 9.42 -5.07 11.70
CA VAL A 78 9.81 -6.30 11.02
C VAL A 78 11.10 -6.79 11.66
N ASP A 79 11.08 -8.01 12.19
CA ASP A 79 12.26 -8.58 12.83
C ASP A 79 13.32 -9.02 11.80
N PRO A 80 14.57 -9.32 12.22
CA PRO A 80 15.62 -9.76 11.30
C PRO A 80 15.30 -11.06 10.54
N SER A 81 14.29 -11.83 10.95
CA SER A 81 13.80 -13.00 10.23
C SER A 81 12.71 -12.68 9.20
N GLY A 82 12.38 -11.40 9.00
CA GLY A 82 11.37 -10.93 8.07
C GLY A 82 9.94 -11.08 8.60
N ARG A 83 9.74 -11.28 9.91
CA ARG A 83 8.38 -11.39 10.48
C ARG A 83 7.90 -10.04 10.95
N MET A 84 6.71 -9.66 10.48
CA MET A 84 6.00 -8.47 10.95
C MET A 84 5.34 -8.74 12.30
N GLN A 85 5.58 -7.85 13.26
CA GLN A 85 5.02 -7.90 14.61
C GLN A 85 4.29 -6.59 14.88
N PHE A 86 3.07 -6.69 15.40
CA PHE A 86 2.29 -5.55 15.85
C PHE A 86 2.30 -5.48 17.37
N VAL A 87 2.50 -4.28 17.89
CA VAL A 87 2.48 -3.99 19.32
C VAL A 87 1.51 -2.87 19.62
N THR A 88 0.78 -2.96 20.72
CA THR A 88 -0.11 -1.88 21.14
C THR A 88 0.71 -0.74 21.75
N VAL A 89 0.49 0.49 21.28
CA VAL A 89 1.17 1.70 21.80
C VAL A 89 0.33 2.46 22.83
N ARG A 90 -0.87 1.95 23.12
CA ARG A 90 -1.79 2.47 24.14
C ARG A 90 -2.73 1.36 24.61
N PRO A 91 -3.42 1.53 25.76
CA PRO A 91 -4.48 0.61 26.16
C PRO A 91 -5.57 0.50 25.08
N VAL A 92 -6.06 -0.72 24.86
CA VAL A 92 -7.13 -1.05 23.91
C VAL A 92 -8.24 -1.78 24.65
N ARG A 93 -9.50 -1.40 24.38
CA ARG A 93 -10.66 -2.06 24.99
C ARG A 93 -11.13 -3.24 24.15
N ARG A 94 -11.80 -4.20 24.78
CA ARG A 94 -12.47 -5.28 24.05
C ARG A 94 -13.49 -4.71 23.06
N GLY A 95 -13.42 -5.14 21.80
CA GLY A 95 -14.30 -4.69 20.72
C GLY A 95 -13.89 -3.36 20.08
N GLU A 96 -12.82 -2.72 20.56
CA GLU A 96 -12.22 -1.56 19.88
C GLU A 96 -11.48 -2.01 18.62
N GLU A 97 -11.61 -1.24 17.54
CA GLU A 97 -10.87 -1.48 16.31
C GLU A 97 -9.37 -1.23 16.51
N LEU A 98 -8.56 -2.18 16.05
CA LEU A 98 -7.12 -2.04 16.00
C LEU A 98 -6.72 -1.32 14.71
N THR A 99 -6.01 -0.20 14.84
CA THR A 99 -5.57 0.64 13.73
C THR A 99 -4.08 0.91 13.81
N THR A 100 -3.43 1.06 12.65
CA THR A 100 -2.03 1.48 12.49
C THR A 100 -1.96 2.84 11.76
N THR A 101 -0.77 3.41 11.57
CA THR A 101 -0.58 4.59 10.74
C THR A 101 0.00 4.23 9.37
N TYR A 102 -0.49 4.90 8.31
CA TYR A 102 -0.02 4.72 6.93
C TYR A 102 0.83 5.91 6.48
N THR A 103 1.03 6.89 7.36
CA THR A 103 1.69 8.15 7.06
C THR A 103 2.49 8.63 8.26
N ASP A 104 3.39 9.56 8.02
CA ASP A 104 4.19 10.20 9.07
C ASP A 104 3.30 11.10 9.94
N LEU A 105 3.29 10.82 11.24
CA LEU A 105 2.48 11.54 12.23
C LEU A 105 3.17 12.77 12.82
N VAL A 106 4.47 12.91 12.63
CA VAL A 106 5.36 13.91 13.24
C VAL A 106 5.65 15.03 12.24
N MET A 107 6.05 14.70 11.02
CA MET A 107 6.48 15.68 10.01
C MET A 107 5.33 16.28 9.20
N GLN A 108 4.17 15.60 9.15
CA GLN A 108 3.04 16.06 8.35
C GLN A 108 1.94 16.70 9.19
N SER A 109 1.51 17.88 8.77
CA SER A 109 0.28 18.55 9.23
C SER A 109 -0.98 17.75 8.85
N THR A 110 -2.11 18.06 9.48
CA THR A 110 -3.38 17.36 9.19
C THR A 110 -3.79 17.44 7.72
N PRO A 111 -3.74 18.60 7.03
CA PRO A 111 -4.04 18.67 5.59
C PRO A 111 -3.07 17.84 4.74
N GLN A 112 -1.78 17.82 5.07
CA GLN A 112 -0.78 17.02 4.36
C GLN A 112 -1.07 15.51 4.49
N ARG A 113 -1.38 15.04 5.71
CA ARG A 113 -1.75 13.63 5.93
C ARG A 113 -3.00 13.25 5.14
N ILE A 114 -4.04 14.08 5.15
CA ILE A 114 -5.27 13.82 4.41
C ILE A 114 -5.01 13.77 2.89
N ALA A 115 -4.21 14.71 2.37
CA ALA A 115 -3.84 14.73 0.96
C ALA A 115 -3.06 13.47 0.56
N ALA A 116 -2.06 13.08 1.35
CA ALA A 116 -1.27 11.87 1.12
C ALA A 116 -2.14 10.61 1.13
N LEU A 117 -3.05 10.46 2.10
CA LEU A 117 -3.95 9.31 2.19
C LEU A 117 -4.93 9.22 1.01
N ARG A 118 -5.45 10.36 0.53
CA ARG A 118 -6.30 10.39 -0.67
C ARG A 118 -5.53 9.97 -1.91
N GLN A 119 -4.28 10.41 -2.03
CA GLN A 119 -3.43 10.11 -3.18
C GLN A 119 -2.98 8.64 -3.20
N GLU A 120 -2.53 8.11 -2.06
CA GLU A 120 -1.89 6.80 -2.00
C GLU A 120 -2.87 5.66 -1.71
N TYR A 121 -3.92 5.93 -0.92
CA TYR A 121 -4.86 4.92 -0.41
C TYR A 121 -6.32 5.21 -0.77
N PHE A 122 -6.59 6.29 -1.51
CA PHE A 122 -7.91 6.60 -2.07
C PHE A 122 -9.04 6.78 -1.02
N PHE A 123 -8.70 7.20 0.21
CA PHE A 123 -9.69 7.52 1.25
C PHE A 123 -9.38 8.83 1.99
N THR A 124 -10.38 9.37 2.70
CA THR A 124 -10.21 10.54 3.58
C THR A 124 -10.23 10.08 5.03
N CYS A 125 -9.19 10.41 5.80
CA CYS A 125 -9.13 10.07 7.22
C CYS A 125 -10.07 10.95 8.05
N VAL A 126 -10.93 10.31 8.84
CA VAL A 126 -11.92 10.94 9.73
C VAL A 126 -11.68 10.62 11.22
N CYS A 127 -10.45 10.22 11.56
CA CYS A 127 -10.08 9.92 12.95
C CYS A 127 -10.18 11.16 13.85
N PRO A 128 -10.22 11.01 15.19
CA PRO A 128 -10.35 12.14 16.11
C PRO A 128 -9.36 13.29 15.87
N ARG A 129 -8.08 12.98 15.57
CA ARG A 129 -7.06 14.00 15.28
C ARG A 129 -7.35 14.79 14.01
N CYS A 130 -7.95 14.17 12.99
CA CYS A 130 -8.29 14.86 11.74
C CYS A 130 -9.60 15.64 11.87
N SER A 131 -10.59 15.10 12.59
CA SER A 131 -11.90 15.72 12.79
C SER A 131 -11.84 16.98 13.67
N LEU A 132 -10.90 17.07 14.60
CA LEU A 132 -10.70 18.27 15.42
C LEU A 132 -10.18 19.47 14.62
N ALA A 133 -9.35 19.25 13.59
CA ALA A 133 -8.78 20.32 12.78
C ALA A 133 -9.84 21.03 11.91
N GLU A 134 -10.92 20.35 11.55
CA GLU A 134 -12.06 20.95 10.84
C GLU A 134 -12.81 21.98 11.70
N THR A 135 -12.72 21.85 13.04
CA THR A 135 -13.44 22.75 13.98
C THR A 135 -12.63 23.99 14.37
N SER A 136 -11.32 24.00 14.19
CA SER A 136 -10.44 25.12 14.55
C SER A 136 -10.12 26.07 13.40
N ASN A 137 -10.66 25.83 12.20
CA ASN A 137 -10.47 26.70 11.04
C ASN A 137 -11.76 27.50 10.78
N PRO A 138 -11.91 28.74 11.29
CA PRO A 138 -13.01 29.60 10.88
C PRO A 138 -12.87 29.86 9.37
N LYS A 139 -13.75 29.23 8.59
CA LYS A 139 -13.80 29.32 7.13
C LYS A 139 -13.70 30.78 6.68
N SER A 140 -12.63 31.13 5.97
CA SER A 140 -12.66 32.24 5.02
C SER A 140 -13.74 31.90 3.98
N SER A 141 -14.76 32.74 3.91
CA SER A 141 -15.84 32.66 2.95
C SER A 141 -15.30 32.64 1.51
N ALA A 142 -15.48 31.52 0.81
CA ALA A 142 -15.50 31.48 -0.65
C ALA A 142 -16.84 30.85 -1.09
N LYS A 143 -17.55 31.57 -1.95
CA LYS A 143 -18.89 31.26 -2.46
C LYS A 143 -18.91 29.92 -3.23
N PRO A 144 -20.08 29.27 -3.37
CA PRO A 144 -20.22 28.11 -4.23
C PRO A 144 -20.35 28.59 -5.68
N ASP A 145 -19.34 28.32 -6.50
CA ASP A 145 -19.54 28.35 -7.96
C ASP A 145 -19.96 26.96 -8.45
N ALA A 146 -20.98 27.02 -9.29
CA ALA A 146 -21.76 25.89 -9.75
C ALA A 146 -21.14 25.17 -10.95
N SER A 147 -21.32 23.85 -10.90
CA SER A 147 -21.44 22.89 -12.01
C SER A 147 -20.18 22.25 -12.63
N PRO A 148 -20.24 20.92 -12.90
CA PRO A 148 -19.12 20.12 -13.40
C PRO A 148 -19.02 20.20 -14.92
N ASN A 149 -17.81 20.35 -15.46
CA ASN A 149 -17.55 20.19 -16.89
C ASN A 149 -17.32 18.70 -17.21
N PRO A 150 -18.13 18.06 -18.08
CA PRO A 150 -18.02 16.64 -18.40
C PRO A 150 -17.17 16.46 -19.67
N ASN A 151 -15.85 16.65 -19.62
CA ASN A 151 -14.95 16.06 -20.62
C ASN A 151 -13.46 16.31 -20.32
N PRO A 152 -12.64 15.26 -20.12
CA PRO A 152 -11.23 15.32 -20.43
C PRO A 152 -10.99 14.62 -21.78
N GLY A 153 -10.82 15.42 -22.84
CA GLY A 153 -10.19 14.95 -24.08
C GLY A 153 -8.69 14.64 -23.87
N PRO A 154 -8.05 13.97 -24.84
CA PRO A 154 -6.86 13.15 -24.59
C PRO A 154 -5.61 14.01 -24.39
N ASN A 155 -4.83 13.70 -23.35
CA ASN A 155 -3.53 14.32 -23.12
C ASN A 155 -2.45 13.62 -23.99
N PRO A 156 -1.67 14.35 -24.79
CA PRO A 156 -0.61 13.77 -25.62
C PRO A 156 0.61 13.30 -24.81
N SER A 157 1.24 12.25 -25.32
CA SER A 157 2.46 11.60 -24.84
C SER A 157 3.75 12.44 -25.12
N PRO A 158 4.98 11.93 -24.85
CA PRO A 158 5.87 12.44 -23.81
C PRO A 158 7.19 13.02 -24.37
N LYS A 159 8.05 13.59 -23.50
CA LYS A 159 9.54 13.55 -23.50
C LYS A 159 10.14 14.74 -22.70
N PRO A 160 11.46 14.71 -22.36
CA PRO A 160 12.46 13.65 -22.54
C PRO A 160 12.73 12.83 -21.27
#